data_AF-W0K8W7-F1
#
_entry.id   AF-W0K8W7-F1
#
_cell.length_a   1.000
_cell.length_b   1.000
_cell.length_c   1.000
_cell.angle_alpha   90.00
_cell.angle_beta   90.00
_cell.angle_gamma   90.00
#
_symmetry.space_group_name_H-M   'P 1'
#
loop_
_entity.id
_entity.type
_entity.pdbx_description
1 polymer ?
#
loop_
_entity_poly.entity_id
_entity_poly.type
_entity_poly.pdbx_seq_one_letter_code
_entity_poly.pdbx_strand_id
1 'polypeptide(L)'
;QHYREQWHYFDRYGVKADKVWDMGFTGQNVVVAVVDTGILHHRDLNANILPGYDFISNSQISLDGDGRDADPFDEGDWFDNWACGGYPDPRKERSDSSWHGSHVAGTIAAVTNNRIGVAGVAYGAKVVPVR
;
A
#
# COMPACT_ATOMS: atom_id res chain seq x y z
N GLN A 1 -11.83 -12.32 4.44
CA GLN A 1 -11.97 -13.03 5.74
C GLN A 1 -12.13 -12.07 6.91
N HIS A 2 -11.40 -10.95 6.90
CA HIS A 2 -11.28 -10.00 8.01
C HIS A 2 -12.05 -8.68 7.79
N TYR A 3 -12.95 -8.60 6.80
CA TYR A 3 -13.76 -7.39 6.54
C TYR A 3 -14.48 -6.86 7.79
N ARG A 4 -14.94 -7.74 8.69
CA ARG A 4 -15.62 -7.34 9.94
C ARG A 4 -14.73 -6.54 10.90
N GLU A 5 -13.42 -6.60 10.75
CA GLU A 5 -12.46 -5.85 11.57
C GLU A 5 -12.24 -4.42 11.03
N GLN A 6 -12.60 -4.17 9.77
CA GLN A 6 -12.48 -2.86 9.09
C GLN A 6 -13.64 -1.93 9.44
N TRP A 7 -13.84 -1.68 10.74
CA TRP A 7 -14.90 -0.81 11.28
C TRP A 7 -14.96 0.55 10.56
N HIS A 8 -13.80 1.05 10.13
CA HIS A 8 -13.63 2.30 9.42
C HIS A 8 -14.37 2.37 8.07
N TYR A 9 -14.81 1.23 7.51
CA TYR A 9 -15.58 1.21 6.26
C TYR A 9 -17.09 1.32 6.45
N PHE A 10 -17.65 0.77 7.51
CA PHE A 10 -19.11 0.57 7.63
C PHE A 10 -19.73 1.03 8.95
N ASP A 11 -18.94 1.15 10.02
CA ASP A 11 -19.50 1.41 11.35
C ASP A 11 -19.94 2.89 11.51
N ARG A 12 -20.49 3.25 12.68
CA ARG A 12 -21.09 4.57 12.97
C ARG A 12 -20.23 5.76 12.52
N TYR A 13 -18.92 5.68 12.74
CA TYR A 13 -17.95 6.72 12.39
C TYR A 13 -17.08 6.35 11.18
N GLY A 14 -17.43 5.28 10.47
CA GLY A 14 -16.80 4.88 9.22
C GLY A 14 -17.26 5.70 8.01
N VAL A 15 -16.58 5.48 6.89
CA VAL A 15 -16.78 6.23 5.64
C VAL A 15 -18.02 5.83 4.84
N LYS A 16 -18.75 4.79 5.29
CA LYS A 16 -19.96 4.24 4.64
C LYS A 16 -19.71 3.73 3.22
N ALA A 17 -18.55 3.09 3.02
CA ALA A 17 -18.21 2.46 1.74
C ALA A 17 -19.19 1.33 1.39
N ASP A 18 -19.65 0.58 2.41
CA ASP A 18 -20.65 -0.48 2.27
C ASP A 18 -21.95 0.02 1.62
N LYS A 19 -22.41 1.23 1.99
CA LYS A 19 -23.62 1.83 1.41
C LYS A 19 -23.46 2.20 -0.05
N VAL A 20 -22.24 2.53 -0.49
CA VAL A 20 -21.95 2.81 -1.91
C VAL A 20 -21.86 1.51 -2.71
N TRP A 21 -21.30 0.45 -2.11
CA TRP A 21 -21.28 -0.89 -2.73
C TRP A 21 -22.68 -1.47 -2.90
N ASP A 22 -23.60 -1.24 -1.95
CA ASP A 22 -25.03 -1.61 -2.08
C ASP A 22 -25.70 -0.95 -3.30
N MET A 23 -25.19 0.21 -3.75
CA MET A 23 -25.65 0.89 -4.97
C MET A 23 -24.97 0.37 -6.26
N GLY A 24 -24.05 -0.59 -6.15
CA GLY A 24 -23.31 -1.17 -7.27
C GLY A 24 -22.07 -0.39 -7.70
N PHE A 25 -21.66 0.64 -6.96
CA PHE A 25 -20.48 1.44 -7.28
C PHE A 25 -19.27 1.00 -6.45
N THR A 26 -18.16 0.69 -7.11
CA THR A 26 -16.94 0.19 -6.46
C THR A 26 -15.66 0.85 -6.98
N GLY A 27 -15.81 1.92 -7.77
CA GLY A 27 -14.70 2.58 -8.46
C GLY A 27 -14.33 1.93 -9.79
N GLN A 28 -15.26 1.23 -10.44
CA GLN A 28 -15.00 0.55 -11.70
C GLN A 28 -14.39 1.51 -12.73
N ASN A 29 -13.33 1.07 -13.41
CA ASN A 29 -12.58 1.81 -14.44
C ASN A 29 -11.86 3.08 -13.95
N VAL A 30 -11.76 3.30 -12.63
CA VAL A 30 -10.95 4.38 -12.06
C VAL A 30 -9.53 3.87 -11.79
N VAL A 31 -8.54 4.73 -12.02
CA VAL A 31 -7.14 4.49 -11.65
C VAL A 31 -6.73 5.48 -10.57
N VAL A 32 -6.10 4.98 -9.51
CA VAL A 32 -5.55 5.78 -8.40
C VAL A 32 -4.04 5.56 -8.35
N ALA A 33 -3.26 6.64 -8.43
CA ALA A 33 -1.82 6.55 -8.18
C ALA A 33 -1.53 6.63 -6.68
N VAL A 34 -0.61 5.80 -6.19
CA VAL A 34 -0.12 5.81 -4.80
C VAL A 34 1.36 6.16 -4.83
N VAL A 35 1.69 7.40 -4.42
CA VAL A 35 3.07 7.87 -4.28
C VAL A 35 3.53 7.54 -2.86
N ASP A 36 4.32 6.48 -2.71
CA ASP A 36 4.61 5.86 -1.40
C ASP A 36 5.84 4.92 -1.48
N THR A 37 6.08 4.03 -0.50
CA THR A 37 7.27 3.16 -0.42
C THR A 37 7.40 2.10 -1.52
N GLY A 38 6.40 1.98 -2.38
CA GLY A 38 6.27 0.92 -3.38
C GLY A 38 5.12 -0.04 -3.12
N ILE A 39 5.20 -1.23 -3.72
CA ILE A 39 4.16 -2.25 -3.61
C ILE A 39 4.75 -3.64 -3.38
N LEU A 40 4.06 -4.44 -2.56
CA LEU A 40 4.37 -5.86 -2.40
C LEU A 40 3.67 -6.71 -3.47
N HIS A 41 4.29 -7.84 -3.81
CA HIS A 41 3.65 -8.95 -4.50
C HIS A 41 2.70 -9.75 -3.58
N HIS A 42 1.65 -9.07 -3.09
CA HIS A 42 0.72 -9.64 -2.12
C HIS A 42 -0.52 -10.26 -2.78
N ARG A 43 -0.91 -11.47 -2.35
CA ARG A 43 -2.08 -12.19 -2.92
C ARG A 43 -3.39 -11.41 -2.87
N ASP A 44 -3.53 -10.53 -1.87
CA ASP A 44 -4.70 -9.67 -1.68
C ASP A 44 -4.58 -8.29 -2.34
N LEU A 45 -3.52 -8.05 -3.11
CA LEU A 45 -3.29 -6.82 -3.88
C LEU A 45 -3.14 -7.09 -5.37
N ASN A 46 -2.35 -8.11 -5.76
CA ASN A 46 -1.85 -8.32 -7.12
C ASN A 46 -2.88 -8.14 -8.25
N ALA A 47 -4.13 -8.59 -8.07
CA ALA A 47 -5.16 -8.47 -9.12
C ALA A 47 -5.65 -7.02 -9.34
N ASN A 48 -5.40 -6.11 -8.40
CA ASN A 48 -5.80 -4.71 -8.43
C ASN A 48 -4.65 -3.72 -8.62
N ILE A 49 -3.42 -4.23 -8.75
CA ILE A 49 -2.22 -3.42 -9.05
C ILE A 49 -1.96 -3.43 -10.56
N LEU A 50 -1.73 -2.25 -11.12
CA LEU A 50 -1.21 -2.06 -12.48
C LEU A 50 0.31 -1.84 -12.42
N PRO A 51 1.03 -2.01 -13.55
CA PRO A 51 2.42 -1.60 -13.63
C PRO A 51 2.60 -0.14 -13.21
N GLY A 52 3.62 0.10 -12.40
CA GLY A 52 3.99 1.41 -11.90
C GLY A 52 5.39 1.81 -12.35
N TYR A 53 6.07 2.61 -11.53
CA TYR A 53 7.45 3.03 -11.78
C TYR A 53 8.15 3.44 -10.49
N ASP A 54 9.46 3.23 -10.42
CA ASP A 54 10.32 3.66 -9.31
C ASP A 54 11.05 4.96 -9.65
N PHE A 55 10.87 5.97 -8.81
CA PHE A 55 11.45 7.29 -8.92
C PHE A 55 12.60 7.57 -7.95
N ILE A 56 12.89 6.64 -7.02
CA ILE A 56 14.01 6.74 -6.09
C ILE A 56 15.30 6.74 -6.90
N SER A 57 16.09 7.81 -6.76
CA SER A 57 17.28 8.01 -7.60
C SER A 57 18.58 7.61 -6.89
N ASN A 58 18.54 7.44 -5.57
CA ASN A 58 19.69 7.06 -4.76
C ASN A 58 19.58 5.59 -4.37
N SER A 59 20.49 4.76 -4.87
CA SER A 59 20.50 3.31 -4.61
C SER A 59 20.67 2.93 -3.14
N GLN A 60 21.20 3.84 -2.32
CA GLN A 60 21.28 3.66 -0.87
C GLN A 60 19.91 3.80 -0.17
N ILE A 61 18.92 4.38 -0.86
CA ILE A 61 17.55 4.57 -0.38
C ILE A 61 16.63 3.53 -1.02
N SER A 62 16.81 3.24 -2.32
CA SER A 62 15.96 2.30 -3.05
C SER A 62 16.19 0.85 -2.63
N LEU A 63 17.43 0.50 -2.27
CA LEU A 63 17.85 -0.84 -1.82
C LEU A 63 17.67 -1.96 -2.86
N ASP A 64 17.39 -1.63 -4.13
CA ASP A 64 17.28 -2.55 -5.28
C ASP A 64 18.55 -2.62 -6.15
N GLY A 65 19.51 -1.71 -5.91
CA GLY A 65 20.84 -1.75 -6.51
C GLY A 65 21.05 -0.76 -7.65
N ASP A 66 20.04 0.00 -8.07
CA ASP A 66 20.21 1.07 -9.04
C ASP A 66 19.39 2.33 -8.71
N GLY A 67 18.92 3.05 -9.72
CA GLY A 67 18.27 4.34 -9.57
C GLY A 67 16.81 4.22 -9.93
N ARG A 68 16.36 5.05 -10.87
CA ARG A 68 14.99 4.96 -11.37
C ARG A 68 14.83 3.81 -12.34
N ASP A 69 13.88 2.92 -12.07
CA ASP A 69 13.59 1.77 -12.92
C ASP A 69 12.07 1.49 -12.98
N ALA A 70 11.70 0.39 -13.66
CA ALA A 70 10.32 0.08 -13.99
C ALA A 70 9.61 -0.81 -12.95
N ASP A 71 10.32 -1.31 -11.93
CA ASP A 71 9.79 -2.19 -10.90
C ASP A 71 9.60 -1.45 -9.57
N PRO A 72 8.38 -0.97 -9.25
CA PRO A 72 8.11 -0.22 -8.02
C PRO A 72 7.96 -1.15 -6.79
N PHE A 73 8.71 -2.25 -6.75
CA PHE A 73 8.65 -3.21 -5.66
C PHE A 73 9.16 -2.56 -4.36
N ASP A 74 8.43 -2.75 -3.28
CA ASP A 74 8.89 -2.29 -1.96
C ASP A 74 9.95 -3.28 -1.45
N GLU A 75 11.23 -2.91 -1.53
CA GLU A 75 12.36 -3.69 -0.98
C GLU A 75 12.36 -3.75 0.56
N GLY A 76 11.55 -2.90 1.20
CA GLY A 76 11.49 -2.71 2.64
C GLY A 76 12.41 -1.59 3.11
N ASP A 77 11.84 -0.59 3.76
CA ASP A 77 12.52 0.61 4.30
C ASP A 77 13.12 0.41 5.71
N TRP A 78 13.36 -0.85 6.11
CA TRP A 78 13.98 -1.14 7.40
C TRP A 78 15.37 -0.50 7.52
N PHE A 79 15.75 -0.21 8.75
CA PHE A 79 17.11 0.24 9.04
C PHE A 79 17.50 -0.06 10.48
N ASP A 80 18.80 -0.06 10.76
CA ASP A 80 19.37 -0.13 12.10
C ASP A 80 20.52 0.87 12.29
N ASN A 81 21.12 0.86 13.49
CA ASN A 81 22.31 1.62 13.85
C ASN A 81 22.26 3.12 13.44
N TRP A 82 21.10 3.75 13.63
CA TRP A 82 20.84 5.15 13.25
C TRP A 82 21.22 5.46 11.79
N ALA A 83 21.02 4.53 10.85
CA ALA A 83 21.28 4.77 9.42
C ALA A 83 20.47 5.98 8.89
N CYS A 84 19.30 6.26 9.46
CA CYS A 84 18.50 7.45 9.19
C CYS A 84 18.80 8.66 10.11
N GLY A 85 19.92 8.61 10.85
CA GLY A 85 20.41 9.67 11.72
C GLY A 85 19.76 9.73 13.11
N GLY A 86 20.10 10.78 13.87
CA GLY A 86 19.51 11.05 15.19
C GLY A 86 20.19 10.39 16.38
N TYR A 87 21.38 9.81 16.22
CA TYR A 87 22.18 9.32 17.35
C TYR A 87 22.40 10.43 18.40
N PRO A 88 22.22 10.16 19.72
CA PRO A 88 21.96 8.85 20.34
C PRO A 88 20.49 8.62 20.76
N ASP A 89 19.49 9.20 20.08
CA ASP A 89 18.07 9.00 20.45
C ASP A 89 17.67 7.52 20.24
N PRO A 90 17.31 6.76 21.30
CA PRO A 90 17.00 5.34 21.18
C PRO A 90 15.74 5.07 20.35
N ARG A 91 14.87 6.07 20.18
CA ARG A 91 13.67 5.94 19.34
C ARG A 91 13.97 5.98 17.84
N LYS A 92 15.19 6.39 17.48
CA LYS A 92 15.67 6.52 16.10
C LYS A 92 16.77 5.51 15.76
N GLU A 93 17.03 4.56 16.66
CA GLU A 93 18.10 3.58 16.49
C GLU A 93 17.83 2.63 15.31
N ARG A 94 16.59 2.18 15.17
CA ARG A 94 16.18 1.18 14.16
C ARG A 94 14.68 1.24 13.87
N SER A 95 14.29 0.68 12.73
CA SER A 95 12.89 0.45 12.37
C SER A 95 12.76 -0.81 11.53
N ASP A 96 11.69 -1.58 11.75
CA ASP A 96 11.32 -2.67 10.85
C ASP A 96 10.68 -2.10 9.57
N SER A 97 10.71 -2.84 8.46
CA SER A 97 10.07 -2.39 7.21
C SER A 97 8.60 -2.06 7.44
N SER A 98 8.18 -0.89 6.97
CA SER A 98 6.85 -0.35 7.19
C SER A 98 5.79 -1.01 6.30
N TRP A 99 6.17 -1.39 5.08
CA TRP A 99 5.25 -1.81 4.01
C TRP A 99 4.13 -0.78 3.79
N HIS A 100 4.46 0.50 4.01
CA HIS A 100 3.48 1.58 4.13
C HIS A 100 2.65 1.73 2.85
N GLY A 101 3.29 1.72 1.68
CA GLY A 101 2.63 1.81 0.39
C GLY A 101 1.64 0.66 0.14
N SER A 102 1.97 -0.56 0.59
CA SER A 102 1.08 -1.72 0.47
C SER A 102 -0.15 -1.62 1.39
N HIS A 103 0.02 -1.10 2.61
CA HIS A 103 -1.09 -0.86 3.52
C HIS A 103 -2.03 0.25 2.99
N VAL A 104 -1.45 1.33 2.47
CA VAL A 104 -2.18 2.44 1.82
C VAL A 104 -2.93 1.93 0.59
N ALA A 105 -2.26 1.23 -0.32
CA ALA A 105 -2.85 0.66 -1.53
C ALA A 105 -3.97 -0.34 -1.21
N GLY A 106 -3.79 -1.16 -0.17
CA GLY A 106 -4.82 -2.09 0.30
C GLY A 106 -6.07 -1.38 0.82
N THR A 107 -5.89 -0.26 1.54
CA THR A 107 -7.01 0.56 2.00
C THR A 107 -7.83 1.11 0.83
N ILE A 108 -7.17 1.47 -0.28
CA ILE A 108 -7.79 1.96 -1.50
C ILE A 108 -8.50 0.82 -2.23
N ALA A 109 -7.78 -0.25 -2.60
CA ALA A 109 -8.27 -1.26 -3.53
C ALA A 109 -7.73 -2.68 -3.27
N ALA A 110 -7.62 -3.12 -2.01
CA ALA A 110 -7.42 -4.54 -1.74
C ALA A 110 -8.46 -5.40 -2.47
N VAL A 111 -8.01 -6.55 -2.96
CA VAL A 111 -8.80 -7.47 -3.79
C VAL A 111 -9.96 -8.01 -2.96
N THR A 112 -11.16 -7.49 -3.20
CA THR A 112 -12.33 -7.80 -2.39
C THR A 112 -13.13 -8.96 -3.00
N ASN A 113 -13.82 -9.74 -2.17
CA ASN A 113 -14.60 -10.93 -2.54
C ASN A 113 -13.78 -12.14 -3.05
N ASN A 114 -12.49 -12.21 -2.74
CA ASN A 114 -11.62 -13.36 -3.06
C ASN A 114 -11.47 -14.39 -1.90
N ARG A 115 -12.22 -14.21 -0.81
CA ARG A 115 -12.28 -15.03 0.41
C ARG A 115 -11.07 -14.99 1.35
N ILE A 116 -9.94 -14.41 0.95
CA ILE A 116 -8.79 -14.19 1.85
C ILE A 116 -8.85 -12.77 2.43
N GLY A 117 -7.90 -12.44 3.31
CA GLY A 117 -7.57 -11.06 3.68
C GLY A 117 -8.75 -10.12 3.98
N VAL A 118 -8.68 -8.92 3.39
CA VAL A 118 -9.44 -7.71 3.73
C VAL A 118 -10.26 -7.21 2.52
N ALA A 119 -10.84 -6.01 2.63
CA ALA A 119 -11.46 -5.28 1.53
C ALA A 119 -10.75 -3.93 1.32
N GLY A 120 -10.95 -3.32 0.14
CA GLY A 120 -10.56 -1.94 -0.16
C GLY A 120 -11.78 -1.06 -0.40
N VAL A 121 -11.68 0.25 -0.12
CA VAL A 121 -12.80 1.21 -0.29
C VAL A 121 -13.35 1.21 -1.71
N ALA A 122 -12.46 1.28 -2.70
CA ALA A 122 -12.75 1.29 -4.12
C ALA A 122 -12.17 0.04 -4.79
N TYR A 123 -12.60 -1.14 -4.35
CA TYR A 123 -12.03 -2.42 -4.79
C TYR A 123 -12.25 -2.76 -6.28
N GLY A 124 -13.11 -2.01 -7.00
CA GLY A 124 -13.26 -2.09 -8.45
C GLY A 124 -12.31 -1.16 -9.22
N ALA A 125 -11.62 -0.25 -8.54
CA ALA A 125 -10.57 0.58 -9.11
C ALA A 125 -9.26 -0.23 -9.25
N LYS A 126 -8.27 0.39 -9.91
CA LYS A 126 -6.90 -0.10 -9.97
C LYS A 126 -5.92 0.90 -9.36
N VAL A 127 -4.83 0.39 -8.80
CA VAL A 127 -3.75 1.19 -8.23
C VAL A 127 -2.53 1.16 -9.14
N VAL A 128 -1.94 2.31 -9.39
CA VAL A 128 -0.60 2.46 -9.98
C VAL A 128 0.35 2.86 -8.85
N PRO A 129 1.28 1.99 -8.43
CA PRO A 129 2.29 2.34 -7.45
C PRO A 129 3.35 3.24 -8.07
N VAL A 130 3.71 4.30 -7.36
CA VAL A 130 4.74 5.27 -7.74
C VAL A 130 5.70 5.29 -6.56
N ARG A 131 6.76 4.50 -6.67
CA ARG A 131 7.79 4.39 -5.62
C ARG A 131 8.73 5.59 -5.70
#